data_AF-A0A0F9C6I7-F1
#
_entry.id   AF-A0A0F9C6I7-F1
#
_cell.length_a   1.000
_cell.length_b   1.000
_cell.length_c   1.000
_cell.angle_alpha   90.00
_cell.angle_beta   90.00
_cell.angle_gamma   90.00
#
_symmetry.space_group_name_H-M   'P 1'
#
loop_
_entity.id
_entity.type
_entity.pdbx_description
1 polymer ?
#
loop_
_entity_poly.entity_id
_entity_poly.type
_entity_poly.pdbx_seq_one_letter_code
_entity_poly.pdbx_strand_id
1 'polypeptide(L)'
;MNRLMIDVDHLAEVLNYYDRIKVYRANSESGAYSEITIVATRIVLEEETEIYYYSDDSGSSIHWYKTAYYNSTTTNESDLSPARQGGTEEQKIGYSFDNYSPPSNVWGKALTADDMRYHFAWGIDMVASDELGSEVENAQLDFVVKNALAEFEKSFMIDIRKRIYKTQPSGSLLQAVEWIEDVDYT
;
A
#
# COMPACT_ATOMS: atom_id res chain seq x y z
N MET A 1 10.75 8.73 8.32
CA MET A 1 9.75 8.96 7.28
C MET A 1 8.40 9.23 7.92
N ASN A 2 7.80 10.38 7.61
CA ASN A 2 6.41 10.71 7.94
C ASN A 2 5.61 10.87 6.64
N ARG A 3 4.37 10.39 6.60
CA ARG A 3 3.41 10.70 5.54
C ARG A 3 2.37 11.67 6.08
N LEU A 4 2.06 12.70 5.31
CA LEU A 4 1.09 13.73 5.65
C LEU A 4 -0.11 13.59 4.74
N MET A 5 -1.31 13.56 5.33
CA MET A 5 -2.57 13.71 4.61
C MET A 5 -2.98 15.18 4.63
N ILE A 6 -3.27 15.73 3.46
CA ILE A 6 -3.66 17.12 3.26
C ILE A 6 -5.06 17.09 2.66
N ASP A 7 -6.00 17.69 3.38
CA ASP A 7 -7.39 17.81 2.97
C ASP A 7 -7.63 19.24 2.49
N VAL A 8 -8.17 19.38 1.30
CA VAL A 8 -8.40 20.66 0.62
C VAL A 8 -9.89 20.96 0.65
N ASP A 9 -10.31 21.64 1.71
CA ASP A 9 -11.68 22.14 1.84
C ASP A 9 -12.01 23.13 0.72
N HIS A 10 -13.21 23.03 0.15
CA HIS A 10 -13.72 23.94 -0.89
C HIS A 10 -12.77 24.07 -2.09
N LEU A 11 -12.30 22.94 -2.63
CA LEU A 11 -11.34 22.85 -3.74
C LEU A 11 -11.63 23.81 -4.90
N ALA A 12 -12.91 23.93 -5.31
CA ALA A 12 -13.30 24.81 -6.41
C ALA A 12 -12.96 26.29 -6.16
N GLU A 13 -13.02 26.75 -4.90
CA GLU A 13 -12.61 28.11 -4.55
C GLU A 13 -11.10 28.26 -4.52
N VAL A 14 -10.38 27.25 -4.02
CA VAL A 14 -8.92 27.22 -3.95
C VAL A 14 -8.31 27.27 -5.36
N LEU A 15 -8.85 26.49 -6.29
CA LEU A 15 -8.38 26.41 -7.69
C LEU A 15 -8.53 27.73 -8.46
N ASN A 16 -9.41 28.65 -8.02
CA ASN A 16 -9.52 29.98 -8.64
C ASN A 16 -8.28 30.85 -8.39
N TYR A 17 -7.52 30.55 -7.32
CA TYR A 17 -6.41 31.40 -6.87
C TYR A 17 -5.07 30.69 -6.80
N TYR A 18 -5.04 29.36 -6.64
CA TYR A 18 -3.83 28.59 -6.37
C TYR A 18 -3.78 27.32 -7.21
N ASP A 19 -2.58 26.85 -7.51
CA ASP A 19 -2.33 25.68 -8.35
C ASP A 19 -1.38 24.65 -7.70
N ARG A 20 -0.85 24.98 -6.51
CA ARG A 20 0.12 24.15 -5.80
C ARG A 20 -0.10 24.14 -4.30
N ILE A 21 0.36 23.08 -3.65
CA ILE A 21 0.50 23.02 -2.19
C ILE A 21 1.99 23.02 -1.82
N LYS A 22 2.35 23.89 -0.88
CA LYS A 22 3.63 23.88 -0.18
C LYS A 22 3.51 23.19 1.17
N VAL A 23 4.59 22.50 1.55
CA VAL A 23 4.68 21.85 2.85
C VAL A 23 5.82 22.47 3.65
N TYR A 24 5.54 22.75 4.92
CA TYR A 24 6.45 23.35 5.86
C TYR A 24 6.68 22.43 7.06
N ARG A 25 7.88 22.49 7.65
CA ARG A 25 8.26 21.70 8.82
C ARG A 25 8.91 22.54 9.91
N ALA A 26 8.65 22.18 11.16
CA ALA A 26 9.29 22.72 12.37
C ALA A 26 9.65 21.59 13.36
N ASN A 27 10.53 21.90 14.32
CA ASN A 27 10.93 20.99 15.41
C ASN A 27 10.03 21.12 16.67
N SER A 28 9.06 22.03 16.64
CA SER A 28 8.08 22.25 17.71
C SER A 28 6.81 22.85 17.12
N GLU A 29 5.68 22.67 17.82
CA GLU A 29 4.36 23.16 17.39
C GLU A 29 4.34 24.66 17.09
N SER A 30 4.97 25.46 17.95
CA SER A 30 5.08 26.92 17.86
C SER A 30 6.42 27.40 17.29
N GLY A 31 7.20 26.49 16.69
CA GLY A 31 8.52 26.79 16.15
C GLY A 31 8.49 27.59 14.86
N ALA A 32 9.69 27.91 14.35
CA ALA A 32 9.84 28.46 13.01
C ALA A 32 9.64 27.36 11.96
N TYR A 33 8.66 27.56 11.08
CA TYR A 33 8.33 26.65 9.99
C TYR A 33 9.14 27.00 8.75
N SER A 34 9.84 26.02 8.17
CA SER A 34 10.61 26.17 6.94
C SER A 34 10.02 25.32 5.82
N GLU A 35 9.98 25.84 4.59
CA GLU A 35 9.49 25.09 3.42
C GLU A 35 10.40 23.86 3.20
N ILE A 36 9.81 22.68 3.06
CA ILE A 36 10.52 21.44 2.73
C ILE A 36 10.24 20.99 1.29
N THR A 37 9.17 21.49 0.68
CA THR A 37 8.95 21.35 -0.76
C THR A 37 9.89 22.26 -1.56
N ILE A 38 10.22 21.85 -2.76
CA ILE A 38 10.88 22.67 -3.78
C ILE A 38 9.96 22.77 -5.00
N VAL A 39 10.30 23.62 -5.97
CA VAL A 39 9.49 23.80 -7.19
C VAL A 39 9.08 22.47 -7.84
N ALA A 40 9.99 21.49 -7.86
CA ALA A 40 9.74 20.16 -8.43
C ALA A 40 8.89 19.22 -7.56
N THR A 41 8.78 19.47 -6.25
CA THR A 41 8.07 18.58 -5.30
C THR A 41 6.82 19.22 -4.69
N ARG A 42 6.48 20.44 -5.09
CA ARG A 42 5.19 21.07 -4.76
C ARG A 42 4.06 20.28 -5.43
N ILE A 43 3.09 19.89 -4.63
CA ILE A 43 1.95 19.07 -5.06
C ILE A 43 1.11 19.91 -6.02
N VAL A 44 0.74 19.36 -7.17
CA VAL A 44 -0.18 19.98 -8.12
C VAL A 44 -1.59 19.88 -7.54
N LEU A 45 -2.34 20.97 -7.52
CA LEU A 45 -3.78 20.90 -7.28
C LEU A 45 -4.47 20.46 -8.58
N GLU A 46 -5.26 19.41 -8.49
CA GLU A 46 -6.03 18.84 -9.60
C GLU A 46 -7.52 19.03 -9.34
N GLU A 47 -8.29 19.16 -10.42
CA GLU A 47 -9.75 19.20 -10.33
C GLU A 47 -10.26 17.88 -9.70
N GLU A 48 -11.35 17.97 -8.94
CA GLU A 48 -12.02 16.83 -8.28
C GLU A 48 -11.16 16.03 -7.26
N THR A 49 -9.94 16.46 -6.96
CA THR A 49 -9.07 15.82 -5.96
C THR A 49 -8.96 16.70 -4.71
N GLU A 50 -9.57 16.24 -3.62
CA GLU A 50 -9.58 16.97 -2.33
C GLU A 50 -8.53 16.45 -1.34
N ILE A 51 -8.05 15.21 -1.50
CA ILE A 51 -7.11 14.57 -0.58
C ILE A 51 -5.76 14.33 -1.27
N TYR A 52 -4.71 14.88 -0.68
CA TYR A 52 -3.33 14.75 -1.16
C TYR A 52 -2.42 14.14 -0.11
N TYR A 53 -1.33 13.54 -0.57
CA TYR A 53 -0.32 12.96 0.30
C TYR A 53 1.07 13.51 0.02
N TYR A 54 1.82 13.76 1.08
CA TYR A 54 3.23 14.13 1.01
C TYR A 54 4.09 13.24 1.91
N SER A 55 5.20 12.76 1.38
CA SER A 55 6.16 11.94 2.13
C SER A 55 7.41 12.76 2.47
N ASP A 56 7.70 12.89 3.77
CA ASP A 56 8.95 13.45 4.30
C ASP A 56 9.84 12.32 4.81
N ASP A 57 10.81 11.90 4.00
CA ASP A 57 11.74 10.82 4.34
C ASP A 57 12.58 11.16 5.59
N SER A 58 12.94 12.44 5.73
CA SER A 58 13.70 12.97 6.87
C SER A 58 12.85 13.29 8.10
N GLY A 59 11.53 13.18 7.99
CA GLY A 59 10.57 13.42 9.07
C GLY A 59 10.54 12.30 10.10
N SER A 60 10.22 12.67 11.34
CA SER A 60 9.98 11.76 12.48
C SER A 60 8.88 12.32 13.39
N SER A 61 8.44 11.55 14.39
CA SER A 61 7.29 11.91 15.26
C SER A 61 7.48 13.15 16.13
N ILE A 62 8.69 13.72 16.19
CA ILE A 62 8.98 14.97 16.90
C ILE A 62 8.76 16.21 16.02
N HIS A 63 8.57 16.03 14.72
CA HIS A 63 8.41 17.13 13.77
C HIS A 63 6.94 17.56 13.64
N TRP A 64 6.74 18.84 13.36
CA TRP A 64 5.45 19.47 13.17
C TRP A 64 5.34 20.04 11.77
N TYR A 65 4.15 20.00 11.20
CA TYR A 65 3.91 20.33 9.80
C TYR A 65 2.78 21.34 9.64
N LYS A 66 2.93 22.17 8.61
CA LYS A 66 1.91 23.10 8.12
C LYS A 66 1.90 23.09 6.59
N THR A 67 0.77 23.44 6.01
CA THR A 67 0.61 23.55 4.57
C THR A 67 0.11 24.95 4.19
N ALA A 68 0.41 25.37 2.97
CA ALA A 68 -0.19 26.56 2.37
C ALA A 68 -0.42 26.33 0.87
N TYR A 69 -1.44 27.01 0.35
CA TYR A 69 -1.72 27.05 -1.08
C TYR A 69 -0.86 28.11 -1.73
N TYR A 70 -0.36 27.79 -2.92
CA TYR A 70 0.58 28.61 -3.65
C TYR A 70 0.16 28.71 -5.11
N ASN A 71 0.35 29.89 -5.70
CA ASN A 71 0.15 30.13 -7.12
C ASN A 71 1.51 30.24 -7.82
N SER A 72 1.81 29.31 -8.71
CA SER A 72 3.09 29.24 -9.40
C SER A 72 3.31 30.37 -10.42
N THR A 73 2.23 31.03 -10.86
CA THR A 73 2.28 32.15 -11.82
C THR A 73 2.42 33.49 -11.11
N THR A 74 1.58 33.78 -10.12
CA THR A 74 1.55 35.08 -9.42
C THR A 74 2.47 35.13 -8.21
N THR A 75 2.99 33.97 -7.78
CA THR A 75 3.81 33.79 -6.58
C THR A 75 3.09 34.08 -5.26
N ASN A 76 1.77 34.29 -5.31
CA ASN A 76 0.95 34.48 -4.12
C ASN A 76 0.85 33.18 -3.30
N GLU A 77 0.79 33.34 -2.00
CA GLU A 77 0.69 32.23 -1.05
C GLU A 77 -0.40 32.54 -0.01
N SER A 78 -1.16 31.52 0.37
CA SER A 78 -2.17 31.62 1.43
C SER A 78 -1.52 31.68 2.81
N ASP A 79 -2.34 31.93 3.84
CA ASP A 79 -1.95 31.68 5.22
C ASP A 79 -1.63 30.20 5.45
N LEU A 80 -0.75 29.93 6.41
CA LEU A 80 -0.40 28.58 6.82
C LEU A 80 -1.54 27.91 7.58
N SER A 81 -1.74 26.61 7.34
CA SER A 81 -2.66 25.78 8.09
C SER A 81 -2.35 25.75 9.61
N PRO A 82 -3.31 25.29 10.43
CA PRO A 82 -3.00 24.86 11.79
C PRO A 82 -1.86 23.83 11.82
N ALA A 83 -1.08 23.86 12.90
CA ALA A 83 0.03 22.92 13.09
C ALA A 83 -0.50 21.50 13.29
N ARG A 84 0.12 20.52 12.63
CA ARG A 84 -0.17 19.10 12.79
C ARG A 84 1.11 18.36 13.17
N GLN A 85 1.05 17.51 14.19
CA GLN A 85 2.20 16.68 14.56
C GLN A 85 2.40 15.56 13.53
N GLY A 86 3.63 15.33 13.10
CA GLY A 86 3.96 14.22 12.22
C GLY A 86 4.05 12.90 12.99
N GLY A 87 3.87 11.78 12.28
CA GLY A 87 3.98 10.44 12.88
C GLY A 87 2.87 10.11 13.88
N THR A 88 1.75 10.83 13.84
CA THR A 88 0.49 10.48 14.54
C THR A 88 -0.32 9.46 13.76
N GLU A 89 -0.14 9.40 12.44
CA GLU A 89 -0.49 8.23 11.67
C GLU A 89 0.23 7.05 12.33
N GLU A 90 -0.49 5.97 12.68
CA GLU A 90 0.19 4.69 12.91
C GLU A 90 1.16 4.55 11.76
N GLN A 91 2.47 4.41 12.06
CA GLN A 91 3.39 4.05 11.01
C GLN A 91 2.71 2.90 10.31
N LYS A 92 2.31 3.10 9.04
CA LYS A 92 2.13 1.98 8.14
C LYS A 92 3.55 1.44 8.08
N ILE A 93 3.86 0.57 9.05
CA ILE A 93 5.04 -0.27 9.13
C ILE A 93 5.14 -0.74 7.70
N GLY A 94 6.16 -0.21 7.02
CA GLY A 94 6.18 -0.24 5.57
C GLY A 94 5.81 -1.64 5.12
N TYR A 95 5.01 -1.73 4.07
CA TYR A 95 4.76 -2.95 3.28
C TYR A 95 6.07 -3.55 2.69
N SER A 96 7.22 -3.14 3.21
CA SER A 96 8.55 -3.69 3.04
C SER A 96 8.77 -4.83 4.03
N PHE A 97 8.91 -6.00 3.44
CA PHE A 97 9.48 -7.22 4.01
C PHE A 97 10.58 -6.92 5.07
N ASP A 98 10.59 -7.69 6.17
CA ASP A 98 11.64 -7.70 7.24
C ASP A 98 11.50 -6.71 8.41
N ASN A 99 10.31 -6.16 8.67
CA ASN A 99 10.11 -5.25 9.81
C ASN A 99 10.18 -5.92 11.21
N TYR A 100 10.07 -7.25 11.29
CA TYR A 100 10.17 -7.98 12.54
C TYR A 100 11.40 -8.87 12.56
N SER A 101 12.36 -8.54 13.43
CA SER A 101 13.48 -9.41 13.75
C SER A 101 13.06 -10.41 14.84
N PRO A 102 13.44 -11.69 14.73
CA PRO A 102 13.20 -12.64 15.80
C PRO A 102 13.89 -12.19 17.10
N PRO A 103 13.38 -12.61 18.28
CA PRO A 103 14.10 -12.44 19.54
C PRO A 103 15.53 -13.02 19.45
N SER A 104 16.46 -12.45 20.22
CA SER A 104 17.84 -12.92 20.24
C SER A 104 17.92 -14.42 20.57
N ASN A 105 18.73 -15.16 19.80
CA ASN A 105 18.94 -16.62 19.86
C ASN A 105 17.82 -17.51 19.28
N VAL A 106 16.91 -16.97 18.47
CA VAL A 106 15.96 -17.79 17.70
C VAL A 106 16.35 -17.78 16.22
N TRP A 107 16.48 -18.95 15.61
CA TRP A 107 16.75 -19.10 14.18
C TRP A 107 15.45 -19.01 13.37
N GLY A 108 15.44 -18.20 12.31
CA GLY A 108 14.28 -18.00 11.43
C GLY A 108 13.68 -16.59 11.52
N LYS A 109 12.81 -16.26 10.56
CA LYS A 109 12.07 -14.99 10.52
C LYS A 109 10.68 -15.20 11.13
N ALA A 110 10.29 -14.35 12.08
CA ALA A 110 8.93 -14.38 12.61
C ALA A 110 7.96 -13.84 11.54
N LEU A 111 7.06 -14.69 11.05
CA LEU A 111 5.98 -14.26 10.16
C LEU A 111 4.85 -13.70 11.03
N THR A 112 4.54 -12.41 10.86
CA THR A 112 3.38 -11.81 11.51
C THR A 112 2.09 -12.14 10.74
N ALA A 113 0.92 -11.95 11.37
CA ALA A 113 -0.36 -12.12 10.70
C ALA A 113 -0.49 -11.22 9.46
N ASP A 114 0.14 -10.04 9.48
CA ASP A 114 0.20 -9.13 8.34
C ASP A 114 1.18 -9.63 7.27
N ASP A 115 2.37 -10.14 7.65
CA ASP A 115 3.28 -10.82 6.71
C ASP A 115 2.57 -11.99 6.02
N MET A 116 1.78 -12.78 6.75
CA MET A 116 0.98 -13.86 6.18
C MET A 116 -0.09 -13.31 5.23
N ARG A 117 -0.82 -12.27 5.62
CA ARG A 117 -1.86 -11.64 4.79
C ARG A 117 -1.31 -11.17 3.44
N TYR A 118 -0.13 -10.55 3.42
CA TYR A 118 0.50 -10.05 2.19
C TYR A 118 1.35 -11.10 1.44
N HIS A 119 1.92 -12.11 2.11
CA HIS A 119 2.58 -13.23 1.42
C HIS A 119 1.58 -14.12 0.67
N PHE A 120 0.42 -14.43 1.28
CA PHE A 120 -0.46 -15.48 0.76
C PHE A 120 -1.50 -14.97 -0.24
N ALA A 121 -1.85 -13.68 -0.20
CA ALA A 121 -2.63 -13.02 -1.24
C ALA A 121 -1.74 -12.25 -2.25
N TRP A 122 -0.42 -12.54 -2.29
CA TRP A 122 0.52 -11.97 -3.26
C TRP A 122 0.63 -10.44 -3.26
N GLY A 123 0.31 -9.77 -2.15
CA GLY A 123 0.25 -8.31 -2.11
C GLY A 123 -0.64 -7.74 -3.22
N ILE A 124 -1.60 -8.53 -3.72
CA ILE A 124 -2.52 -8.10 -4.77
C ILE A 124 -3.43 -7.10 -4.10
N ASP A 125 -3.19 -5.83 -4.41
CA ASP A 125 -4.18 -4.80 -4.24
C ASP A 125 -5.45 -5.30 -4.94
N MET A 126 -6.58 -5.37 -4.25
CA MET A 126 -7.85 -5.91 -4.80
C MET A 126 -8.50 -4.94 -5.79
N VAL A 127 -7.65 -4.25 -6.53
CA VAL A 127 -7.94 -3.35 -7.62
C VAL A 127 -7.20 -3.86 -8.85
N ALA A 128 -7.87 -3.84 -9.99
CA ALA A 128 -7.27 -4.15 -11.26
C ALA A 128 -6.09 -3.20 -11.52
N SER A 129 -5.12 -3.63 -12.33
CA SER A 129 -3.99 -2.80 -12.74
C SER A 129 -4.39 -1.76 -13.80
N ASP A 130 -5.66 -1.40 -13.88
CA ASP A 130 -6.16 -0.35 -14.75
C ASP A 130 -5.92 1.02 -14.10
N GLU A 131 -5.91 2.09 -14.91
CA GLU A 131 -5.66 3.45 -14.42
C GLU A 131 -6.71 3.94 -13.40
N LEU A 132 -7.85 3.25 -13.32
CA LEU A 132 -8.98 3.57 -12.45
C LEU A 132 -8.99 2.78 -11.14
N GLY A 133 -8.15 1.75 -10.99
CA GLY A 133 -8.17 0.88 -9.81
C GLY A 133 -9.51 0.18 -9.61
N SER A 134 -10.13 -0.34 -10.68
CA SER A 134 -11.44 -0.98 -10.60
C SER A 134 -11.43 -2.20 -9.68
N GLU A 135 -12.52 -2.46 -8.95
CA GLU A 135 -12.61 -3.62 -8.07
C GLU A 135 -12.36 -4.95 -8.82
N VAL A 136 -11.59 -5.85 -8.21
CA VAL A 136 -11.26 -7.17 -8.78
C VAL A 136 -12.53 -8.02 -8.96
N GLU A 137 -12.71 -8.57 -10.15
CA GLU A 137 -13.84 -9.43 -10.45
C GLU A 137 -13.74 -10.78 -9.72
N ASN A 138 -14.89 -11.37 -9.36
CA ASN A 138 -14.95 -12.67 -8.65
C ASN A 138 -14.15 -13.79 -9.36
N ALA A 139 -14.10 -13.78 -10.70
CA ALA A 139 -13.34 -14.78 -11.46
C ALA A 139 -11.81 -14.66 -11.26
N GLN A 140 -11.30 -13.44 -11.11
CA GLN A 140 -9.88 -13.18 -10.85
C GLN A 140 -9.53 -13.55 -9.40
N LEU A 141 -10.43 -13.24 -8.46
CA LEU A 141 -10.29 -13.66 -7.06
C LEU A 141 -10.25 -15.20 -6.93
N ASP A 142 -11.16 -15.90 -7.62
CA ASP A 142 -11.21 -17.36 -7.64
C ASP A 142 -9.90 -17.98 -8.19
N PHE A 143 -9.30 -17.35 -9.20
CA PHE A 143 -8.02 -17.79 -9.76
C PHE A 143 -6.87 -17.63 -8.74
N VAL A 144 -6.79 -16.50 -8.06
CA VAL A 144 -5.76 -16.24 -7.04
C VAL A 144 -5.89 -17.23 -5.87
N VAL A 145 -7.12 -17.44 -5.38
CA VAL A 145 -7.40 -18.39 -4.30
C VAL A 145 -7.02 -19.82 -4.70
N LYS A 146 -7.32 -20.23 -5.94
CA LYS A 146 -6.92 -21.56 -6.45
C LYS A 146 -5.41 -21.75 -6.51
N ASN A 147 -4.66 -20.74 -6.95
CA ASN A 147 -3.20 -20.82 -7.01
C ASN A 147 -2.58 -20.84 -5.61
N ALA A 148 -3.08 -20.00 -4.70
CA ALA A 148 -2.62 -20.00 -3.30
C ALA A 148 -2.86 -21.35 -2.61
N LEU A 149 -4.02 -21.98 -2.84
CA LEU A 149 -4.31 -23.32 -2.34
C LEU A 149 -3.38 -24.38 -2.94
N ALA A 150 -3.07 -24.30 -4.23
CA ALA A 150 -2.16 -25.25 -4.89
C ALA A 150 -0.73 -25.19 -4.33
N GLU A 151 -0.22 -23.97 -4.10
CA GLU A 151 1.09 -23.73 -3.49
C GLU A 151 1.15 -24.27 -2.05
N PHE A 152 0.07 -24.10 -1.29
CA PHE A 152 -0.02 -24.60 0.08
C PHE A 152 -0.04 -26.13 0.13
N GLU A 153 -0.83 -26.77 -0.73
CA GLU A 153 -0.86 -28.23 -0.88
C GLU A 153 0.53 -28.78 -1.23
N LYS A 154 1.26 -28.10 -2.13
CA LYS A 154 2.63 -28.48 -2.52
C LYS A 154 3.62 -28.32 -1.37
N SER A 155 3.57 -27.20 -0.65
CA SER A 155 4.53 -26.87 0.41
C SER A 155 4.40 -27.78 1.63
N PHE A 156 3.18 -28.21 1.94
CA PHE A 156 2.89 -29.05 3.11
C PHE A 156 2.68 -30.52 2.77
N MET A 157 2.71 -30.91 1.49
CA MET A 157 2.42 -32.27 1.01
C MET A 157 1.09 -32.81 1.55
N ILE A 158 0.09 -31.95 1.65
CA ILE A 158 -1.26 -32.31 2.10
C ILE A 158 -2.27 -31.98 1.03
N ASP A 159 -3.32 -32.79 0.95
CA ASP A 159 -4.45 -32.53 0.06
C ASP A 159 -5.56 -31.81 0.81
N ILE A 160 -5.72 -30.52 0.52
CA ILE A 160 -6.79 -29.69 1.07
C ILE A 160 -8.03 -29.82 0.20
N ARG A 161 -7.85 -29.82 -1.12
CA ARG A 161 -8.90 -30.05 -2.10
C ARG A 161 -9.13 -31.55 -2.24
N LYS A 162 -10.41 -31.93 -2.33
CA LYS A 162 -10.80 -33.30 -2.61
C LYS A 162 -10.35 -33.69 -4.02
N ARG A 163 -9.23 -34.41 -4.11
CA ARG A 163 -8.66 -34.92 -5.37
C ARG A 163 -9.02 -36.41 -5.52
N ILE A 164 -9.42 -36.80 -6.73
CA ILE A 164 -9.56 -38.21 -7.10
C ILE A 164 -8.34 -38.56 -7.94
N TYR A 165 -7.38 -39.26 -7.33
CA TYR A 165 -6.18 -39.69 -8.01
C TYR A 165 -6.46 -40.90 -8.90
N LYS A 166 -5.99 -40.87 -10.15
CA LYS A 166 -5.93 -42.05 -11.01
C LYS A 166 -4.70 -42.87 -10.64
N THR A 167 -4.90 -44.05 -10.10
CA THR A 167 -3.81 -44.98 -9.76
C THR A 167 -3.37 -45.88 -10.92
N GLN A 168 -4.07 -45.88 -12.07
CA GLN A 168 -3.67 -46.65 -13.26
C GLN A 168 -4.03 -45.92 -14.58
N PRO A 169 -3.06 -45.64 -15.47
CA PRO A 169 -3.31 -44.95 -16.74
C PRO A 169 -4.09 -45.80 -17.78
N SER A 170 -4.21 -47.12 -17.58
CA SER A 170 -4.87 -48.04 -18.52
C SER A 170 -6.33 -48.40 -18.17
N GLY A 171 -6.89 -47.86 -17.08
CA GLY A 171 -8.25 -48.19 -16.63
C GLY A 171 -9.29 -47.15 -17.07
N SER A 172 -10.45 -47.62 -17.59
CA SER A 172 -11.60 -46.78 -17.96
C SER A 172 -12.42 -46.33 -16.74
N LEU A 173 -11.78 -45.70 -15.76
CA LEU A 173 -12.47 -45.11 -14.61
C LEU A 173 -12.64 -43.60 -14.81
N LEU A 174 -13.74 -43.08 -14.27
CA LEU A 174 -14.24 -41.70 -14.43
C LEU A 174 -13.09 -40.68 -14.40
N GLN A 175 -13.04 -39.82 -15.42
CA GLN A 175 -12.02 -38.79 -15.57
C GLN A 175 -12.02 -37.82 -14.39
N ALA A 176 -10.84 -37.46 -13.92
CA ALA A 176 -10.65 -36.28 -13.09
C ALA A 176 -11.05 -35.03 -13.91
N VAL A 177 -11.65 -34.04 -13.26
CA VAL A 177 -12.15 -32.83 -13.92
C VAL A 177 -11.01 -31.95 -14.43
N GLU A 178 -9.83 -32.02 -13.80
CA GLU A 178 -8.63 -31.26 -14.20
C GLU A 178 -7.39 -32.16 -14.19
N TRP A 179 -6.53 -31.97 -15.19
CA TRP A 179 -5.23 -32.64 -15.33
C TRP A 179 -4.12 -31.69 -14.87
N ILE A 180 -3.17 -32.19 -14.08
CA ILE A 180 -2.00 -31.43 -13.61
C ILE A 180 -0.74 -32.24 -13.94
N GLU A 181 0.21 -31.60 -14.61
CA GLU A 181 1.56 -32.16 -14.87
C GLU A 181 2.47 -31.91 -13.64
N ASP A 182 3.48 -32.76 -13.43
CA ASP A 182 4.44 -32.73 -12.29
C ASP A 182 3.94 -33.25 -10.92
N VAL A 183 3.04 -34.23 -10.90
CA VAL A 183 2.79 -35.04 -9.69
C VAL A 183 3.67 -36.28 -9.74
N ASP A 184 4.61 -36.39 -8.78
CA ASP A 184 5.55 -37.51 -8.70
C ASP A 184 4.78 -38.81 -8.40
N TYR A 185 4.92 -39.80 -9.28
CA TYR A 185 4.27 -41.11 -9.14
C TYR A 185 5.25 -42.10 -8.50
N THR A 186 5.55 -41.91 -7.22
CA THR A 186 6.25 -42.92 -6.39
C THR A 186 5.43 -43.31 -5.19
#